data_AF-A0A6B3H4P3-F1
#
_entry.id   AF-A0A6B3H4P3-F1
#
_cell.length_a   1.000
_cell.length_b   1.000
_cell.length_c   1.000
_cell.angle_alpha   90.00
_cell.angle_beta   90.00
_cell.angle_gamma   90.00
#
_symmetry.space_group_name_H-M   'P 1'
#
loop_
_entity.id
_entity.type
_entity.pdbx_description
1 polymer ?
#
loop_
_entity_poly.entity_id
_entity_poly.type
_entity_poly.pdbx_seq_one_letter_code
_entity_poly.pdbx_strand_id
1 'polypeptide(L)'
;WQLVDVPQPVLTNDEMPMYCQSSKWLSMNVLSISPTKVICEEQEKPLQDLLSSHGFEVFPIPFRNVFEYGGSLHCATWDIHRDGDRQDYFP
;
A
#
# COMPACT_ATOMS: atom_id res chain seq x y z
N TRP A 1 7.52 -16.72 -7.77
CA TRP A 1 6.40 -15.76 -7.63
C TRP A 1 5.34 -16.35 -6.72
N GLN A 2 4.85 -15.55 -5.77
CA GLN A 2 3.69 -15.87 -4.95
C GLN A 2 2.63 -14.81 -5.25
N LEU A 3 1.45 -15.23 -5.69
CA LEU A 3 0.31 -14.34 -5.87
C LEU A 3 -0.41 -14.24 -4.53
N VAL A 4 -0.66 -13.01 -4.08
CA VAL A 4 -1.29 -12.74 -2.80
C VAL A 4 -2.56 -11.95 -3.07
N ASP A 5 -3.71 -12.55 -2.75
CA ASP A 5 -4.99 -11.86 -2.76
C ASP A 5 -5.10 -10.96 -1.54
N VAL A 6 -5.39 -9.68 -1.76
CA VAL A 6 -5.55 -8.71 -0.68
C VAL A 6 -6.99 -8.69 -0.17
N PRO A 7 -7.22 -8.36 1.11
CA PRO A 7 -8.56 -8.22 1.65
C PRO A 7 -9.32 -7.08 0.97
N GLN A 8 -10.65 -7.06 1.16
CA GLN A 8 -11.45 -5.92 0.76
C GLN A 8 -10.97 -4.64 1.46
N PRO A 9 -10.95 -3.49 0.77
CA PRO A 9 -10.59 -2.22 1.39
C PRO A 9 -11.48 -1.94 2.58
N VAL A 10 -10.88 -1.49 3.68
CA VAL A 10 -11.62 -0.88 4.77
C VAL A 10 -12.07 0.48 4.27
N LEU A 11 -13.29 0.49 3.74
CA LEU A 11 -14.05 1.72 3.78
C LEU A 11 -14.40 1.92 5.26
N THR A 12 -14.04 3.06 5.83
CA THR A 12 -14.95 3.66 6.82
C THR A 12 -16.33 3.70 6.18
N ASN A 13 -17.44 3.87 6.89
CA ASN A 13 -18.77 3.90 6.22
C ASN A 13 -18.94 5.08 5.21
N ASP A 14 -17.85 5.73 4.82
CA ASP A 14 -17.72 6.84 3.91
C ASP A 14 -17.54 6.34 2.47
N GLU A 15 -18.23 7.01 1.55
CA GLU A 15 -17.96 6.87 0.13
C GLU A 15 -16.53 7.33 -0.20
N MET A 16 -16.01 6.92 -1.35
CA MET A 16 -14.75 7.47 -1.84
C MET A 16 -14.85 9.00 -1.91
N PRO A 17 -13.76 9.74 -1.61
CA PRO A 17 -13.82 11.19 -1.65
C PRO A 17 -14.25 11.72 -3.02
N MET A 18 -15.00 12.82 -3.04
CA MET A 18 -15.73 13.31 -4.22
C MET A 18 -14.84 13.51 -5.46
N TYR A 19 -13.61 13.99 -5.26
CA TYR A 19 -12.67 14.29 -6.34
C TYR A 19 -11.63 13.18 -6.55
N CYS A 20 -11.69 12.08 -5.80
CA CYS A 20 -10.80 10.94 -5.97
C CYS A 20 -10.96 10.35 -7.38
N GLN A 21 -9.92 10.50 -8.20
CA GLN A 21 -9.86 9.94 -9.57
C GLN A 21 -9.42 8.47 -9.61
N SER A 22 -9.38 7.81 -8.46
CA SER A 22 -9.00 6.40 -8.30
C SER A 22 -10.10 5.62 -7.57
N SER A 23 -9.87 4.34 -7.35
CA SER A 23 -10.83 3.45 -6.68
C SER A 23 -10.50 3.22 -5.21
N LYS A 24 -11.42 2.60 -4.47
CA LYS A 24 -11.19 2.13 -3.10
C LYS A 24 -9.96 1.21 -2.94
N TRP A 25 -9.45 0.66 -4.03
CA TRP A 25 -8.22 -0.14 -4.04
C TRP A 25 -6.93 0.68 -3.84
N LEU A 26 -7.03 1.99 -3.62
CA LEU A 26 -5.93 2.75 -3.01
C LEU A 26 -5.46 2.15 -1.67
N SER A 27 -6.27 1.31 -1.01
CA SER A 27 -5.87 0.51 0.14
C SER A 27 -4.61 -0.32 -0.08
N MET A 28 -4.48 -0.99 -1.23
CA MET A 28 -3.32 -1.84 -1.54
C MET A 28 -2.14 -1.07 -2.14
N ASN A 29 -2.29 0.24 -2.39
CA ASN A 29 -1.25 1.08 -2.97
C ASN A 29 -0.23 1.51 -1.89
N VAL A 30 0.45 0.50 -1.35
CA VAL A 30 1.45 0.60 -0.28
C VAL A 30 2.82 1.02 -0.80
N LEU A 31 3.70 1.49 0.10
CA LEU A 31 5.11 1.74 -0.23
C LEU A 31 6.02 0.70 0.43
N SER A 32 6.63 -0.18 -0.37
CA SER A 32 7.71 -1.05 0.11
C SER A 32 9.00 -0.23 0.24
N ILE A 33 9.58 -0.22 1.45
CA ILE A 33 10.85 0.46 1.75
C ILE A 33 12.01 -0.53 1.87
N SER A 34 11.71 -1.82 2.05
CA SER A 34 12.66 -2.92 1.94
C SER A 34 11.91 -4.24 1.62
N PRO A 35 12.63 -5.35 1.35
CA PRO A 35 12.00 -6.67 1.17
C PRO A 35 11.16 -7.15 2.35
N THR A 36 11.34 -6.57 3.55
CA THR A 36 10.65 -6.96 4.79
C THR A 36 9.94 -5.80 5.48
N LYS A 37 9.91 -4.60 4.89
CA LYS A 37 9.32 -3.40 5.51
C LYS A 37 8.40 -2.68 4.54
N VAL A 38 7.21 -2.33 5.00
CA VAL A 38 6.17 -1.71 4.16
C VAL A 38 5.42 -0.63 4.93
N ILE A 39 5.14 0.49 4.26
CA ILE A 39 4.28 1.55 4.77
C ILE A 39 2.90 1.39 4.15
N CYS A 40 1.85 1.47 4.96
CA CYS A 40 0.46 1.35 4.52
C CYS A 40 -0.43 2.39 5.20
N GLU A 41 -1.62 2.59 4.64
CA GLU A 41 -2.65 3.44 5.26
C GLU A 41 -3.12 2.82 6.59
N GLU A 42 -3.25 3.64 7.64
CA GLU A 42 -3.43 3.16 9.02
C GLU A 42 -4.77 2.47 9.30
N GLN A 43 -5.82 2.79 8.53
CA GLN A 43 -7.16 2.23 8.73
C GLN A 43 -7.34 0.89 8.03
N GLU A 44 -6.44 0.53 7.09
CA GLU A 44 -6.45 -0.74 6.35
C GLU A 44 -5.93 -1.92 7.20
N LYS A 45 -6.56 -2.16 8.36
CA LYS A 45 -6.14 -3.19 9.33
C LYS A 45 -6.08 -4.61 8.77
N PRO A 46 -7.05 -5.09 7.98
CA PRO A 46 -6.96 -6.41 7.37
C PRO A 46 -5.74 -6.56 6.44
N LEU A 47 -5.38 -5.50 5.70
CA LEU A 47 -4.20 -5.51 4.84
C LEU A 47 -2.92 -5.51 5.68
N GLN A 48 -2.89 -4.73 6.77
CA GLN A 48 -1.79 -4.74 7.73
C GLN A 48 -1.55 -6.14 8.30
N ASP A 49 -2.61 -6.82 8.72
CA ASP A 49 -2.53 -8.18 9.27
C ASP A 49 -2.05 -9.19 8.22
N LEU A 50 -2.53 -9.08 6.97
CA LEU A 50 -2.07 -9.91 5.85
C LEU A 50 -0.58 -9.70 5.57
N LEU A 51 -0.11 -8.46 5.51
CA LEU A 51 1.30 -8.15 5.27
C LEU A 51 2.16 -8.66 6.43
N SER A 52 1.72 -8.47 7.67
CA SER A 52 2.41 -8.98 8.85
C SER A 52 2.49 -10.51 8.86
N SER A 53 1.42 -11.22 8.46
CA SER A 53 1.44 -12.69 8.36
C SER A 53 2.40 -13.20 7.28
N HIS A 54 2.74 -12.37 6.30
CA HIS A 54 3.76 -12.64 5.29
C HIS A 54 5.18 -12.20 5.71
N GLY A 55 5.36 -11.78 6.97
CA GLY A 55 6.67 -11.45 7.53
C GLY A 55 7.13 -10.01 7.29
N PHE A 56 6.25 -9.11 6.85
CA PHE A 56 6.56 -7.69 6.77
C PHE A 56 6.43 -7.03 8.15
N GLU A 57 7.38 -6.14 8.47
CA GLU A 57 7.21 -5.09 9.47
C GLU A 57 6.38 -3.96 8.83
N VAL A 58 5.20 -3.71 9.39
CA VAL A 58 4.22 -2.80 8.81
C VAL A 58 4.23 -1.46 9.55
N PHE A 59 4.38 -0.38 8.80
CA PHE A 59 4.41 1.00 9.29
C PHE A 59 3.11 1.72 8.88
N PRO A 60 2.08 1.75 9.75
CA PRO A 60 0.85 2.46 9.45
C PRO A 60 1.03 3.98 9.55
N ILE A 61 0.46 4.73 8.60
CA ILE A 61 0.39 6.21 8.69
C ILE A 61 -1.02 6.73 8.31
N PRO A 62 -1.46 7.87 8.89
CA PRO A 62 -2.75 8.48 8.56
C PRO A 62 -2.73 9.13 7.17
N PHE A 63 -2.99 8.35 6.12
CA PHE A 63 -2.89 8.82 4.73
C PHE A 63 -4.24 8.98 4.01
N ARG A 64 -5.35 8.58 4.64
CA ARG A 64 -6.69 8.57 4.03
C ARG A 64 -7.09 9.87 3.36
N ASN A 65 -6.77 11.02 3.96
CA ASN A 65 -7.13 12.34 3.43
C ASN A 65 -6.49 12.63 2.05
N VAL A 66 -5.39 11.97 1.70
CA VAL A 66 -4.71 12.14 0.42
C VAL A 66 -5.45 11.43 -0.72
N PHE A 67 -6.35 10.48 -0.41
CA PHE A 67 -7.11 9.76 -1.43
C PHE A 67 -7.95 10.69 -2.30
N GLU A 68 -8.36 11.86 -1.78
CA GLU A 68 -9.01 12.93 -2.55
C GLU A 68 -8.26 13.28 -3.84
N TYR A 69 -6.92 13.20 -3.81
CA TYR A 69 -6.06 13.53 -4.94
C TYR A 69 -5.79 12.33 -5.86
N GLY A 70 -6.49 11.21 -5.66
CA GLY A 70 -6.46 10.04 -6.56
C GLY A 70 -5.27 9.10 -6.35
N GLY A 71 -4.54 9.20 -5.25
CA GLY A 71 -3.37 8.36 -4.98
C GLY A 71 -3.23 7.97 -3.50
N SER A 72 -2.45 6.90 -3.27
CA SER A 72 -1.95 6.53 -1.95
C SER A 72 -0.41 6.60 -1.97
N LEU A 73 0.25 5.86 -1.08
CA LEU A 73 1.67 5.98 -0.78
C LEU A 73 2.57 5.78 -2.00
N HIS A 74 2.32 4.76 -2.83
CA HIS A 74 3.14 4.53 -4.03
C HIS A 74 2.91 5.63 -5.08
N CYS A 75 1.68 6.10 -5.25
CA CYS A 75 1.40 7.19 -6.19
C CYS A 75 1.99 8.53 -5.72
N ALA A 76 2.09 8.74 -4.41
CA ALA A 76 2.59 9.97 -3.81
C ALA A 76 4.12 10.02 -3.67
N THR A 77 4.83 8.96 -4.05
CA THR A 77 6.28 8.87 -3.88
C THR A 77 6.99 8.52 -5.18
N TRP A 78 8.28 8.86 -5.23
CA TRP A 78 9.17 8.52 -6.32
C TRP A 78 10.50 8.05 -5.72
N ASP A 79 10.77 6.76 -5.83
CA ASP A 79 11.98 6.11 -5.32
C ASP A 79 13.19 6.39 -6.23
N ILE A 80 13.87 7.50 -5.97
CA ILE A 80 15.06 7.94 -6.73
C ILE A 80 16.30 7.05 -6.53
N HIS A 81 16.37 6.32 -5.40
CA HIS A 81 17.51 5.49 -5.04
C HIS A 81 17.06 4.32 -4.14
N ARG A 82 17.56 3.12 -4.43
CA ARG A 82 17.43 1.92 -3.60
C ARG A 82 18.74 1.16 -3.64
N ASP A 83 19.17 0.66 -2.48
CA ASP A 83 20.38 -0.16 -2.41
C ASP A 83 20.08 -1.58 -2.92
N GLY A 84 20.83 -2.01 -3.93
CA GLY A 84 20.70 -3.32 -4.55
C GLY A 84 21.40 -3.42 -5.89
N ASP A 85 21.48 -4.64 -6.41
CA ASP A 85 22.05 -4.94 -7.73
C ASP A 85 20.96 -5.30 -8.73
N ARG A 86 21.29 -5.25 -10.03
CA ARG A 86 20.39 -5.72 -11.09
C ARG A 86 20.24 -7.25 -10.99
N GLN A 87 19.03 -7.72 -10.75
CA GLN A 87 18.69 -9.15 -10.66
C GLN A 87 17.61 -9.52 -11.70
N ASP A 88 17.52 -10.82 -12.00
CA ASP A 88 16.38 -11.40 -12.70
C ASP A 88 15.48 -12.13 -11.70
N TYR A 89 14.19 -11.83 -11.72
CA TYR A 89 13.19 -12.36 -10.78
C TYR A 89 12.16 -13.28 -11.46
N PHE A 90 12.27 -13.47 -12.77
CA PHE A 90 11.48 -14.45 -13.51
C PHE A 90 12.38 -15.61 -13.96
N PRO A 91 11.83 -16.82 -14.15
CA PRO A 91 12.48 -17.80 -15.01
C PRO A 91 12.45 -17.35 -16.49
#